data_AF-A0A660ZMD5-F1
#
_entry.id   AF-A0A660ZMD5-F1
#
_cell.length_a   1.000
_cell.length_b   1.000
_cell.length_c   1.000
_cell.angle_alpha   90.00
_cell.angle_beta   90.00
_cell.angle_gamma   90.00
#
_symmetry.space_group_name_H-M   'P 1'
#
loop_
_entity.id
_entity.type
_entity.pdbx_description
1 polymer ?
#
loop_
_entity_poly.entity_id
_entity_poly.type
_entity_poly.pdbx_seq_one_letter_code
_entity_poly.pdbx_strand_id
1 'polypeptide(L)'
;MGSERYIIFKIFPGAGGKVREFRVSRTALKLGGLFLLLAVFLGTYLGIALYRAGSERIKFVELQKENYRLKNELELIEAELAALKDTLENLGQLSAALNTMVGLEAPPPEFKTMGVGGYLEKRDGSLEAKLDYVHLEIDRLLGLSRFERENFDQLQKKLLSSRKRLQHTPSIMPTTGYFTS
;
A
#
# COMPACT_ATOMS: atom_id res chain seq x y z
N MET A 1 10.51 -77.04 7.97
CA MET A 1 9.14 -77.57 7.79
C MET A 1 8.13 -76.48 8.12
N GLY A 2 7.79 -75.64 7.13
CA GLY A 2 6.83 -74.55 7.31
C GLY A 2 5.41 -75.07 7.09
N SER A 3 4.59 -75.09 8.14
CA SER A 3 3.16 -75.43 8.04
C SER A 3 2.45 -74.39 7.18
N GLU A 4 2.21 -74.70 5.90
CA GLU A 4 1.41 -73.88 5.01
C GLU A 4 -0.06 -73.92 5.44
N ARG A 5 -0.45 -72.97 6.29
CA ARG A 5 -1.83 -72.78 6.73
C ARG A 5 -2.62 -72.06 5.64
N TYR A 6 -3.36 -72.82 4.84
CA TYR A 6 -4.30 -72.33 3.85
C TYR A 6 -5.65 -72.00 4.51
N ILE A 7 -6.26 -70.88 4.11
CA ILE A 7 -7.65 -70.57 4.48
C ILE A 7 -8.50 -70.86 3.24
N ILE A 8 -9.51 -71.71 3.38
CA ILE A 8 -10.41 -72.10 2.30
C ILE A 8 -11.68 -71.27 2.43
N PHE A 9 -11.93 -70.38 1.48
CA PHE A 9 -13.22 -69.71 1.36
C PHE A 9 -14.13 -70.60 0.52
N LYS A 10 -15.17 -71.18 1.16
CA LYS A 10 -16.24 -71.91 0.46
C LYS A 10 -17.46 -71.02 0.37
N ILE A 11 -17.75 -70.53 -0.84
CA ILE A 11 -18.99 -69.82 -1.13
C ILE A 11 -20.00 -70.88 -1.57
N PHE A 12 -21.08 -71.04 -0.80
CA PHE A 12 -22.17 -71.96 -1.12
C PHE A 12 -23.31 -71.20 -1.82
N PRO A 13 -23.49 -71.34 -3.14
CA PRO A 13 -24.68 -70.81 -3.80
C PRO A 13 -25.88 -71.73 -3.49
N GLY A 14 -26.99 -71.15 -3.03
CA GLY A 14 -28.20 -71.86 -2.58
C GLY A 14 -29.01 -72.60 -3.66
N ALA A 15 -28.47 -72.84 -4.85
CA ALA A 15 -29.13 -73.59 -5.91
C ALA A 15 -28.11 -74.34 -6.78
N GLY A 16 -27.78 -75.58 -6.41
CA GLY A 16 -27.20 -76.63 -7.28
C GLY A 16 -25.87 -76.34 -8.03
N GLY A 17 -25.22 -75.21 -7.79
CA GLY A 17 -24.00 -74.81 -8.52
C GLY A 17 -22.72 -75.43 -7.97
N LYS A 18 -21.78 -75.80 -8.85
CA LYS A 18 -20.44 -76.32 -8.49
C LYS A 18 -19.76 -75.39 -7.48
N VAL A 19 -19.48 -75.92 -6.29
CA VAL A 19 -18.76 -75.23 -5.22
C VAL A 19 -17.36 -74.85 -5.73
N ARG A 20 -17.10 -73.54 -5.88
CA ARG A 20 -15.77 -73.03 -6.22
C ARG A 20 -14.98 -72.84 -4.93
N GLU A 21 -13.99 -73.69 -4.72
CA GLU A 21 -13.05 -73.57 -3.61
C GLU A 21 -11.88 -72.68 -4.01
N PHE A 22 -11.75 -71.50 -3.40
CA PHE A 22 -10.55 -70.68 -3.53
C PHE A 22 -9.62 -70.96 -2.34
N ARG A 23 -8.47 -71.60 -2.61
CA ARG A 23 -7.40 -71.77 -1.63
C ARG A 23 -6.50 -70.54 -1.70
N VAL A 24 -6.59 -69.68 -0.70
CA VAL A 24 -5.72 -68.51 -0.60
C VAL A 24 -4.68 -68.78 0.48
N SER A 25 -3.39 -68.68 0.13
CA SER A 25 -2.31 -68.79 1.12
C SER A 25 -2.36 -67.58 2.05
N ARG A 26 -2.16 -67.80 3.37
CA ARG A 26 -2.13 -66.70 4.35
C ARG A 26 -1.09 -65.63 4.01
N THR A 27 -0.03 -65.99 3.30
CA THR A 27 1.00 -65.07 2.80
C THR A 27 0.47 -64.17 1.68
N ALA A 28 -0.26 -64.72 0.71
CA ALA A 28 -0.88 -63.93 -0.36
C ALA A 28 -1.91 -62.94 0.19
N LEU A 29 -2.69 -63.33 1.19
CA LEU A 29 -3.67 -62.44 1.83
C LEU A 29 -2.99 -61.29 2.60
N LYS A 30 -1.89 -61.59 3.32
CA LYS A 30 -1.10 -60.57 4.03
C LYS A 30 -0.42 -59.59 3.06
N LEU A 31 0.18 -60.11 1.98
CA LEU A 31 0.82 -59.29 0.94
C LEU A 31 -0.20 -58.43 0.21
N GLY A 32 -1.37 -58.98 -0.13
CA GLY A 32 -2.46 -58.23 -0.74
C GLY A 32 -2.97 -57.11 0.17
N GLY A 33 -3.17 -57.40 1.46
CA GLY A 33 -3.56 -56.38 2.45
C GLY A 33 -2.52 -55.27 2.63
N LEU A 34 -1.24 -55.63 2.68
CA LEU A 34 -0.14 -54.66 2.76
C LEU A 34 -0.06 -53.79 1.51
N PHE A 35 -0.22 -54.38 0.33
CA PHE A 35 -0.25 -53.66 -0.94
C PHE A 35 -1.44 -52.68 -1.01
N LEU A 36 -2.61 -53.10 -0.55
CA LEU A 36 -3.81 -52.25 -0.50
C LEU A 36 -3.61 -51.07 0.46
N LEU A 37 -3.02 -51.30 1.63
CA LEU A 37 -2.65 -50.23 2.56
C LEU A 37 -1.66 -49.26 1.94
N LEU A 38 -0.59 -49.75 1.32
CA LEU A 38 0.40 -48.93 0.63
C LEU A 38 -0.22 -48.10 -0.49
N ALA A 39 -1.12 -48.69 -1.29
CA ALA A 39 -1.81 -47.98 -2.36
C ALA A 39 -2.70 -46.85 -1.83
N VAL A 40 -3.41 -47.07 -0.72
CA VAL A 40 -4.24 -46.04 -0.07
C VAL A 40 -3.36 -44.93 0.52
N PHE A 41 -2.26 -45.28 1.21
CA PHE A 41 -1.31 -44.30 1.73
C PHE A 41 -0.67 -43.46 0.63
N LEU A 42 -0.26 -44.08 -0.48
CA LEU A 42 0.35 -43.38 -1.60
C LEU A 42 -0.67 -42.49 -2.32
N GLY A 43 -1.89 -42.98 -2.51
CA GLY A 43 -2.98 -42.22 -3.13
C GLY A 43 -3.37 -40.98 -2.31
N THR A 44 -3.51 -41.13 -0.99
CA THR A 44 -3.79 -39.99 -0.09
C THR A 44 -2.63 -38.99 -0.04
N TYR A 45 -1.38 -39.47 0.03
CA TYR A 45 -0.20 -38.60 0.00
C TYR A 45 -0.12 -37.78 -1.30
N LEU A 46 -0.26 -38.42 -2.46
CA LEU A 46 -0.26 -37.77 -3.77
C LEU A 46 -1.45 -36.79 -3.91
N GLY A 47 -2.63 -37.17 -3.45
CA GLY A 47 -3.82 -36.31 -3.48
C GLY A 47 -3.61 -35.02 -2.66
N ILE A 48 -3.07 -35.14 -1.44
CA ILE A 48 -2.77 -33.98 -0.60
C ILE A 48 -1.65 -33.12 -1.23
N ALA A 49 -0.60 -33.75 -1.78
CA ALA A 49 0.51 -33.02 -2.40
C ALA A 49 0.06 -32.20 -3.62
N LEU A 50 -0.76 -32.78 -4.49
CA LEU A 50 -1.31 -32.08 -5.66
C LEU A 50 -2.27 -30.96 -5.26
N TYR A 51 -3.12 -31.21 -4.25
CA TYR A 51 -4.04 -30.19 -3.75
C TYR A 51 -3.31 -29.01 -3.12
N ARG A 52 -2.26 -29.27 -2.31
CA ARG A 52 -1.41 -28.22 -1.73
C ARG A 52 -0.68 -27.43 -2.80
N ALA A 53 -0.05 -28.10 -3.77
CA ALA A 53 0.65 -27.44 -4.87
C ALA A 53 -0.28 -26.55 -5.72
N GLY A 54 -1.54 -26.97 -5.93
CA GLY A 54 -2.55 -26.15 -6.60
C GLY A 54 -2.97 -24.93 -5.79
N SER A 55 -3.25 -25.13 -4.49
CA SER A 55 -3.66 -24.04 -3.58
C SER A 55 -2.57 -23.00 -3.38
N GLU A 56 -1.32 -23.43 -3.20
CA GLU A 56 -0.16 -22.53 -3.04
C GLU A 56 0.08 -21.69 -4.29
N ARG A 57 -0.06 -22.26 -5.49
CA ARG A 57 0.05 -21.50 -6.75
C ARG A 57 -1.03 -20.44 -6.88
N ILE A 58 -2.28 -20.75 -6.55
CA ILE A 58 -3.39 -19.78 -6.61
C ILE A 58 -3.12 -18.64 -5.63
N LYS A 59 -2.77 -18.95 -4.37
CA LYS A 59 -2.42 -17.94 -3.36
C LYS A 59 -1.23 -17.08 -3.80
N PHE A 60 -0.23 -17.69 -4.41
CA PHE A 60 0.94 -16.97 -4.89
C PHE A 60 0.60 -15.98 -6.02
N VAL A 61 -0.24 -16.40 -6.98
CA VAL A 61 -0.72 -15.51 -8.05
C VAL A 61 -1.57 -14.38 -7.50
N GLU A 62 -2.45 -14.67 -6.53
CA GLU A 62 -3.29 -13.66 -5.87
C GLU A 62 -2.43 -12.63 -5.11
N LEU A 63 -1.47 -13.10 -4.31
CA LEU A 63 -0.52 -12.25 -3.60
C LEU A 63 0.34 -11.40 -4.55
N GLN A 64 0.77 -11.96 -5.68
CA GLN A 64 1.50 -11.18 -6.69
C GLN A 64 0.64 -10.08 -7.31
N LYS A 65 -0.62 -10.40 -7.62
CA LYS A 65 -1.58 -9.43 -8.17
C LYS A 65 -1.86 -8.31 -7.16
N GLU A 66 -2.02 -8.66 -5.89
CA GLU A 66 -2.22 -7.68 -4.82
C GLU A 66 -0.99 -6.79 -4.62
N ASN A 67 0.22 -7.36 -4.58
CA ASN A 67 1.46 -6.58 -4.51
C ASN A 67 1.62 -5.63 -5.70
N TYR A 68 1.30 -6.09 -6.91
CA TYR A 68 1.34 -5.23 -8.10
C TYR A 68 0.33 -4.07 -7.99
N ARG A 69 -0.89 -4.36 -7.54
CA ARG A 69 -1.93 -3.33 -7.32
C ARG A 69 -1.46 -2.29 -6.29
N LEU A 70 -0.95 -2.74 -5.15
CA LEU A 70 -0.48 -1.87 -4.07
C LEU A 70 0.70 -0.98 -4.51
N LYS A 71 1.63 -1.52 -5.31
CA LYS A 71 2.74 -0.74 -5.87
C LYS A 71 2.25 0.38 -6.80
N ASN A 72 1.33 0.06 -7.70
CA ASN A 72 0.77 1.07 -8.61
C ASN A 72 -0.02 2.14 -7.83
N GLU A 73 -0.74 1.75 -6.78
CA GLU A 73 -1.47 2.68 -5.91
C GLU A 73 -0.49 3.61 -5.17
N LEU A 74 0.65 3.10 -4.70
CA LEU A 74 1.71 3.91 -4.09
C LEU A 74 2.34 4.88 -5.10
N GLU A 75 2.64 4.44 -6.32
CA GLU A 75 3.17 5.31 -7.38
C GLU A 75 2.21 6.44 -7.75
N LEU A 76 0.91 6.16 -7.76
CA LEU A 76 -0.12 7.16 -8.00
C LEU A 76 -0.19 8.19 -6.86
N ILE A 77 -0.11 7.75 -5.61
CA ILE A 77 -0.04 8.65 -4.44
C ILE A 77 1.22 9.52 -4.50
N GLU A 78 2.38 8.96 -4.86
CA GLU A 78 3.62 9.73 -5.03
C GLU A 78 3.47 10.80 -6.12
N ALA A 79 2.82 10.49 -7.24
CA ALA A 79 2.56 11.45 -8.31
C ALA A 79 1.59 12.57 -7.88
N GLU A 80 0.52 12.24 -7.16
CA GLU A 80 -0.43 13.22 -6.62
C GLU A 80 0.24 14.14 -5.59
N LEU A 81 1.12 13.61 -4.74
CA LEU A 81 1.91 14.41 -3.79
C LEU A 81 2.89 15.36 -4.49
N ALA A 82 3.53 14.90 -5.56
CA ALA A 82 4.39 15.76 -6.37
C ALA A 82 3.60 16.92 -6.99
N ALA A 83 2.42 16.64 -7.56
CA ALA A 83 1.54 17.67 -8.10
C ALA A 83 1.08 18.66 -7.00
N LEU A 84 0.71 18.15 -5.82
CA LEU A 84 0.31 18.99 -4.69
C LEU A 84 1.46 19.90 -4.23
N LYS A 85 2.68 19.36 -4.16
CA LYS A 85 3.88 20.13 -3.84
C LYS A 85 4.10 21.28 -4.82
N ASP A 86 3.99 21.02 -6.12
CA ASP A 86 4.14 22.06 -7.15
C ASP A 86 3.06 23.15 -6.99
N THR A 87 1.81 22.77 -6.70
CA THR A 87 0.75 23.77 -6.45
C THR A 87 1.02 24.62 -5.21
N LEU A 88 1.51 24.02 -4.12
CA LEU A 88 1.88 24.74 -2.90
C LEU A 88 3.09 25.66 -3.13
N GLU A 89 4.06 25.23 -3.92
CA GLU A 89 5.22 26.06 -4.25
C GLU A 89 4.81 27.29 -5.08
N ASN A 90 3.94 27.11 -6.08
CA ASN A 90 3.37 28.21 -6.84
C ASN A 90 2.56 29.18 -5.96
N LEU A 91 1.78 28.65 -5.01
CA LEU A 91 1.07 29.48 -4.02
C LEU A 91 2.02 30.25 -3.11
N GLY A 92 3.13 29.64 -2.69
CA GLY A 92 4.15 30.30 -1.88
C GLY A 92 4.91 31.39 -2.64
N GLN A 93 5.14 31.22 -3.93
CA GLN A 93 5.71 32.28 -4.78
C GLN A 93 4.74 33.47 -4.91
N LEU A 94 3.45 33.19 -5.09
CA LEU A 94 2.42 34.23 -5.12
C LEU A 94 2.31 34.95 -3.77
N SER A 95 2.34 34.22 -2.66
CA SER A 95 2.26 34.79 -1.31
C SER A 95 3.48 35.66 -1.00
N ALA A 96 4.68 35.25 -1.43
CA ALA A 96 5.90 36.05 -1.34
C ALA A 96 5.78 37.35 -2.14
N ALA A 97 5.29 37.30 -3.38
CA ALA A 97 5.06 38.49 -4.20
C ALA A 97 4.07 39.46 -3.52
N LEU A 98 2.96 38.95 -2.98
CA LEU A 98 1.99 39.77 -2.25
C LEU A 98 2.57 40.37 -0.96
N ASN A 99 3.39 39.63 -0.23
CA ASN A 99 4.09 40.14 0.95
C ASN A 99 4.98 41.34 0.58
N THR A 100 5.75 41.25 -0.51
CA THR A 100 6.56 42.39 -0.97
C THR A 100 5.72 43.60 -1.37
N MET A 101 4.57 43.41 -2.02
CA MET A 101 3.66 44.51 -2.39
C MET A 101 3.07 45.24 -1.17
N VAL A 102 2.83 44.51 -0.09
CA VAL A 102 2.22 45.05 1.14
C VAL A 102 3.27 45.55 2.14
N GLY A 103 4.56 45.38 1.82
CA GLY A 103 5.67 45.74 2.70
C GLY A 103 5.76 44.83 3.94
N LEU A 104 5.32 43.59 3.82
CA LEU A 104 5.53 42.54 4.81
C LEU A 104 6.84 41.81 4.51
N GLU A 105 7.57 41.45 5.56
CA GLU A 105 8.79 40.68 5.44
C GLU A 105 8.47 39.27 4.96
N ALA A 106 9.21 38.77 3.97
CA ALA A 106 9.01 37.44 3.45
C ALA A 106 9.30 36.40 4.57
N PRO A 107 8.49 35.35 4.71
CA PRO A 107 8.76 34.34 5.72
C PRO A 107 10.14 33.68 5.53
N PRO A 108 10.90 33.44 6.62
CA PRO A 108 12.17 32.73 6.53
C PRO A 108 12.03 31.34 5.90
N PRO A 109 13.04 30.86 5.15
CA PRO A 109 12.99 29.57 4.47
C PRO A 109 12.83 28.39 5.44
N GLU A 110 13.25 28.56 6.69
CA GLU A 110 13.14 27.58 7.78
C GLU A 110 11.69 27.19 8.09
N PHE A 111 10.72 28.09 7.85
CA PHE A 111 9.30 27.80 8.04
C PHE A 111 8.78 26.78 7.02
N LYS A 112 9.40 26.66 5.84
CA LYS A 112 9.06 25.63 4.84
C LYS A 112 9.48 24.22 5.25
N THR A 113 10.33 24.11 6.26
CA THR A 113 10.81 22.84 6.84
C THR A 113 10.29 22.60 8.25
N MET A 114 9.51 23.54 8.80
CA MET A 114 9.01 23.47 10.17
C MET A 114 7.92 22.40 10.29
N GLY A 115 8.00 21.59 11.36
CA GLY A 115 7.02 20.53 11.66
C GLY A 115 7.39 19.14 11.15
N VAL A 116 8.53 18.99 10.48
CA VAL A 116 9.02 17.69 10.02
C VAL A 116 9.90 17.05 11.10
N GLY A 117 9.36 16.05 11.80
CA GLY A 117 10.17 15.20 12.68
C GLY A 117 10.96 14.18 11.86
N GLY A 118 12.29 14.28 11.87
CA GLY A 118 13.18 13.27 11.26
C GLY A 118 13.89 13.72 9.99
N TYR A 119 14.76 12.85 9.46
CA TYR A 119 15.61 13.14 8.31
C TYR A 119 14.91 12.73 7.00
N LEU A 120 14.63 13.72 6.15
CA LEU A 120 14.09 13.56 4.80
C LEU A 120 15.21 13.18 3.82
N GLU A 121 15.66 11.93 3.87
CA GLU A 121 16.35 11.35 2.73
C GLU A 121 15.42 10.38 2.04
N LYS A 122 15.26 10.57 0.72
CA LYS A 122 14.61 9.60 -0.16
C LYS A 122 15.48 8.34 -0.13
N ARG A 123 15.16 7.40 0.75
CA ARG A 123 15.85 6.12 0.82
C ARG A 123 15.36 5.26 -0.32
N ASP A 124 16.23 5.01 -1.29
CA ASP A 124 16.05 3.92 -2.23
C ASP A 124 16.19 2.61 -1.44
N GLY A 125 15.06 1.98 -1.10
CA GLY A 125 15.01 0.87 -0.15
C GLY A 125 13.70 0.09 -0.17
N SER A 126 13.48 -0.73 0.88
CA SER A 126 12.30 -1.58 1.05
C SER A 126 10.99 -0.77 0.95
N LEU A 127 9.87 -1.47 0.71
CA LEU A 127 8.55 -0.86 0.62
C LEU A 127 8.21 -0.04 1.88
N GLU A 128 8.66 -0.50 3.06
CA GLU A 128 8.45 0.21 4.34
C GLU A 128 9.14 1.58 4.34
N ALA A 129 10.39 1.65 3.87
CA ALA A 129 11.11 2.92 3.80
C ALA A 129 10.46 3.92 2.84
N LYS A 130 9.87 3.44 1.74
CA LYS A 130 9.08 4.29 0.84
C LYS A 130 7.80 4.79 1.50
N LEU A 131 7.10 3.92 2.23
CA LEU A 131 5.88 4.28 2.93
C LEU A 131 6.14 5.32 4.03
N ASP A 132 7.21 5.14 4.81
CA ASP A 132 7.65 6.10 5.82
C ASP A 132 7.97 7.46 5.18
N TYR A 133 8.65 7.46 4.04
CA TYR A 133 8.94 8.69 3.29
C TYR A 133 7.66 9.39 2.82
N VAL A 134 6.69 8.65 2.28
CA VAL A 134 5.40 9.20 1.84
C VAL A 134 4.63 9.81 3.01
N HIS A 135 4.57 9.13 4.16
CA HIS A 135 3.94 9.67 5.36
C HIS A 135 4.58 10.97 5.82
N LEU A 136 5.91 11.01 5.84
CA LEU A 136 6.66 12.17 6.28
C LEU A 136 6.49 13.35 5.29
N GLU A 137 6.45 13.09 3.98
CA GLU A 137 6.17 14.12 2.96
C GLU A 137 4.73 14.65 3.08
N ILE A 138 3.75 13.79 3.38
CA ILE A 138 2.36 14.22 3.65
C ILE A 138 2.32 15.18 4.86
N ASP A 139 2.97 14.82 5.97
CA ASP A 139 3.01 15.65 7.18
C ASP A 139 3.66 17.00 6.91
N ARG A 140 4.74 17.01 6.11
CA ARG A 140 5.39 18.23 5.65
C ARG A 140 4.45 19.12 4.84
N LEU A 141 3.76 18.56 3.84
CA LEU A 141 2.84 19.31 2.98
C LEU A 141 1.64 19.85 3.78
N LEU A 142 1.14 19.09 4.76
CA LEU A 142 0.11 19.55 5.69
C LEU A 142 0.60 20.71 6.56
N GLY A 143 1.82 20.64 7.08
CA GLY A 143 2.45 21.73 7.82
C GLY A 143 2.57 23.00 6.98
N LEU A 144 3.10 22.86 5.76
CA LEU A 144 3.25 23.97 4.82
C LEU A 144 1.90 24.60 4.44
N SER A 145 0.88 23.78 4.18
CA SER A 145 -0.47 24.25 3.85
C SER A 145 -1.08 25.07 4.99
N ARG A 146 -0.92 24.62 6.25
CA ARG A 146 -1.40 25.37 7.43
C ARG A 146 -0.68 26.71 7.56
N PHE A 147 0.63 26.71 7.38
CA PHE A 147 1.44 27.91 7.40
C PHE A 147 1.01 28.93 6.33
N GLU A 148 0.86 28.50 5.08
CA GLU A 148 0.44 29.40 4.01
C GLU A 148 -0.97 29.96 4.25
N ARG A 149 -1.88 29.15 4.81
CA ARG A 149 -3.21 29.64 5.19
C ARG A 149 -3.13 30.77 6.22
N GLU A 150 -2.28 30.64 7.24
CA GLU A 150 -2.08 31.69 8.25
C GLU A 150 -1.44 32.94 7.65
N ASN A 151 -0.46 32.78 6.75
CA ASN A 151 0.16 33.87 6.00
C ASN A 151 -0.87 34.64 5.15
N PHE A 152 -1.76 33.94 4.45
CA PHE A 152 -2.84 34.58 3.68
C PHE A 152 -3.85 35.34 4.55
N ASP A 153 -4.20 34.81 5.73
CA ASP A 153 -5.08 35.53 6.69
C ASP A 153 -4.43 36.84 7.19
N GLN A 154 -3.13 36.80 7.48
CA GLN A 154 -2.37 38.00 7.86
C GLN A 154 -2.30 39.02 6.71
N LEU A 155 -2.00 38.56 5.49
CA LEU A 155 -2.00 39.39 4.27
C LEU A 155 -3.36 40.07 4.07
N GLN A 156 -4.46 39.32 4.19
CA GLN A 156 -5.80 39.84 4.05
C GLN A 156 -6.09 40.95 5.07
N LYS A 157 -5.77 40.73 6.36
CA LYS A 157 -5.93 41.74 7.42
C LYS A 157 -5.12 43.01 7.14
N LYS A 158 -3.88 42.86 6.69
CA LYS A 158 -3.00 43.99 6.34
C LYS A 158 -3.51 44.78 5.14
N LEU A 159 -3.97 44.10 4.09
CA LEU A 159 -4.57 44.73 2.91
C LEU A 159 -5.83 45.53 3.27
N LEU A 160 -6.72 44.94 4.08
CA LEU A 160 -7.92 45.63 4.56
C LEU A 160 -7.58 46.87 5.40
N SER A 161 -6.60 46.77 6.29
CA SER A 161 -6.14 47.91 7.09
C SER A 161 -5.54 49.03 6.24
N SER A 162 -4.79 48.68 5.19
CA SER A 162 -4.17 49.64 4.28
C SER A 162 -5.20 50.31 3.38
N ARG A 163 -6.16 49.55 2.87
CA ARG A 163 -7.32 50.09 2.14
C ARG A 163 -8.09 51.08 2.99
N LYS A 164 -8.41 50.73 4.25
CA LYS A 164 -9.13 51.61 5.17
C LYS A 164 -8.35 52.92 5.39
N ARG A 165 -7.03 52.83 5.64
CA ARG A 165 -6.17 54.02 5.79
C ARG A 165 -6.16 54.90 4.54
N LEU A 166 -6.01 54.32 3.35
CA LEU A 166 -6.01 55.07 2.09
C LEU A 166 -7.35 55.75 1.82
N GLN A 167 -8.48 55.09 2.13
CA GLN A 167 -9.81 55.69 2.01
C GLN A 167 -10.03 56.87 2.97
N HIS A 168 -9.31 56.93 4.08
CA HIS A 168 -9.37 58.03 5.05
C HIS A 168 -8.21 59.02 4.91
N THR A 169 -7.34 58.88 3.90
CA THR A 169 -6.26 59.82 3.63
C THR A 169 -6.70 60.76 2.51
N PRO A 170 -6.98 62.05 2.79
CA PRO A 170 -7.34 62.99 1.74
C PRO A 170 -6.15 63.16 0.79
N SER A 171 -6.35 62.83 -0.49
CA SER A 171 -5.35 63.03 -1.54
C SER A 171 -5.28 64.52 -1.88
N ILE A 172 -4.31 65.23 -1.30
CA ILE A 172 -4.00 66.61 -1.72
C ILE A 172 -3.26 66.50 -3.06
N MET A 173 -3.97 66.78 -4.15
CA MET A 173 -3.35 66.92 -5.46
C MET A 173 -2.55 68.22 -5.46
N PRO A 174 -1.23 68.21 -5.73
CA PRO A 174 -0.43 69.42 -5.69
C PRO A 174 -0.93 70.39 -6.75
N THR A 175 -1.35 71.58 -6.33
CA THR A 175 -1.67 72.68 -7.24
C THR A 175 -0.37 73.19 -7.87
N THR A 176 -0.37 73.40 -9.18
CA THR A 176 0.78 73.97 -9.90
C THR A 176 0.93 75.44 -9.52
N GLY A 177 1.77 75.72 -8.51
CA GLY A 177 2.18 77.07 -8.12
C GLY A 177 3.41 77.53 -8.92
N TYR A 178 3.39 78.77 -9.40
CA TYR A 178 4.57 79.42 -9.97
C TYR A 178 5.43 79.99 -8.84
N PHE A 179 6.69 79.58 -8.76
CA PHE A 179 7.68 80.22 -7.90
C PHE A 179 8.08 81.57 -8.51
N THR A 180 7.74 82.67 -7.84
CA THR A 180 8.34 83.98 -8.14
C THR A 180 9.42 84.23 -7.08
N SER A 181 10.67 84.35 -7.52
CA SER A 181 11.80 84.82 -6.71
C SER A 181 11.89 86.33 -6.70
#